data_AF-A0A7X7QQN6-F1
#
_entry.id   AF-A0A7X7QQN6-F1
#
_cell.length_a   1.000
_cell.length_b   1.000
_cell.length_c   1.000
_cell.angle_alpha   90.00
_cell.angle_beta   90.00
_cell.angle_gamma   90.00
#
_symmetry.space_group_name_H-M   'P 1'
#
loop_
_entity.id
_entity.type
_entity.pdbx_description
1 polymer ?
#
loop_
_entity_poly.entity_id
_entity_poly.type
_entity_poly.pdbx_seq_one_letter_code
_entity_poly.pdbx_strand_id
1 'polypeptide(L)'
;MIDNDARHTPGPWKAVEAAYNPPGWLWVQNCPGALLADVHQNKNIPLEARNANARLMAAAPELLEACKAVLAVNPLPHGMHERRGVMAMVEAAVAKALGND
;
A
#
# COMPACT_ATOMS: atom_id res chain seq x y z
N MET A 1 24.30 13.62 4.24
CA MET A 1 23.22 14.44 3.67
C MET A 1 22.12 14.51 4.69
N ILE A 2 21.85 15.70 5.22
CA ILE A 2 20.77 15.96 6.15
C ILE A 2 19.65 16.57 5.31
N ASP A 3 18.69 15.75 4.92
CA ASP A 3 17.37 16.27 4.52
C ASP A 3 16.46 16.17 5.74
N ASN A 4 16.04 17.33 6.22
CA ASN A 4 15.39 17.55 7.51
C ASN A 4 13.86 17.50 7.43
N ASP A 5 13.30 16.61 6.61
CA ASP A 5 11.87 16.30 6.59
C ASP A 5 11.71 14.77 6.61
N ALA A 6 11.79 14.17 7.79
CA ALA A 6 11.55 12.74 7.98
C ALA A 6 10.08 12.40 7.62
N ARG A 7 9.81 12.16 6.34
CA ARG A 7 8.53 11.70 5.80
C ARG A 7 8.46 10.17 5.81
N HIS A 8 7.38 9.62 5.29
CA HIS A 8 7.26 8.19 5.01
C HIS A 8 8.26 7.76 3.91
N THR A 9 8.71 6.51 3.95
CA THR A 9 9.53 5.92 2.88
C THR A 9 8.86 6.12 1.52
N PRO A 10 9.55 6.64 0.50
CA PRO A 10 8.96 6.74 -0.84
C PRO A 10 8.50 5.37 -1.36
N GLY A 11 7.36 5.36 -2.06
CA GLY A 11 6.88 4.21 -2.81
C GLY A 11 7.67 3.99 -4.11
N PRO A 12 7.36 2.93 -4.87
CA PRO A 12 6.33 1.92 -4.60
C PRO A 12 6.76 0.92 -3.53
N TRP A 13 5.81 0.43 -2.74
CA TRP A 13 6.03 -0.69 -1.83
C TRP A 13 5.37 -1.95 -2.40
N LYS A 14 5.93 -3.10 -2.05
CA LYS A 14 5.45 -4.41 -2.53
C LYS A 14 5.37 -5.39 -1.37
N ALA A 15 4.26 -6.11 -1.31
CA ALA A 15 4.15 -7.35 -0.55
C ALA A 15 4.77 -8.47 -1.40
N VAL A 16 5.86 -9.07 -0.94
CA VAL A 16 6.58 -10.13 -1.68
C VAL A 16 6.78 -11.34 -0.80
N GLU A 17 6.94 -12.51 -1.43
CA GLU A 17 7.26 -13.72 -0.67
C GLU A 17 8.60 -13.57 0.05
N ALA A 18 8.58 -13.91 1.33
CA ALA A 18 9.71 -13.81 2.22
C ALA A 18 10.72 -14.92 1.94
N ALA A 19 11.80 -14.59 1.24
CA ALA A 19 12.75 -15.56 0.69
C ALA A 19 13.43 -16.48 1.73
N TYR A 20 13.48 -16.07 3.00
CA TYR A 20 14.11 -16.83 4.08
C TYR A 20 13.10 -17.39 5.10
N ASN A 21 11.80 -17.36 4.77
CA ASN A 21 10.72 -17.80 5.64
C ASN A 21 9.97 -18.98 5.04
N PRO A 22 9.09 -19.64 5.83
CA PRO A 22 8.21 -20.65 5.29
C PRO A 22 7.40 -20.12 4.09
N PRO A 23 7.09 -20.98 3.09
CA PRO A 23 6.35 -20.58 1.90
C PRO A 23 5.05 -19.85 2.22
N GLY A 24 4.73 -18.86 1.38
CA GLY A 24 3.52 -18.05 1.51
C GLY A 24 3.58 -16.95 2.57
N TRP A 25 4.71 -16.71 3.24
CA TRP A 25 4.89 -15.55 4.11
C TRP A 25 5.20 -14.30 3.27
N LEU A 26 4.54 -13.17 3.56
CA LEU A 26 4.76 -11.91 2.83
C LEU A 26 5.54 -10.86 3.64
N TRP A 27 6.57 -10.27 3.04
CA TRP A 27 7.24 -9.07 3.53
C TRP A 27 6.83 -7.84 2.76
N VAL A 28 6.95 -6.68 3.39
CA VAL A 28 6.85 -5.39 2.69
C VAL A 28 8.27 -4.90 2.37
N GLN A 29 8.54 -4.58 1.11
CA GLN A 29 9.81 -4.01 0.65
C GLN A 29 9.60 -2.81 -0.28
N ASN A 30 10.54 -1.85 -0.31
CA ASN A 30 10.55 -0.75 -1.31
C ASN A 30 11.42 -1.08 -2.54
N CYS A 31 12.37 -1.98 -2.41
CA CYS A 31 13.12 -2.56 -3.53
C CYS A 31 13.60 -3.98 -3.15
N PRO A 32 14.06 -4.80 -4.12
CA PRO A 32 14.50 -6.17 -3.84
C PRO A 32 15.54 -6.22 -2.71
N GLY A 33 15.21 -6.90 -1.61
CA GLY A 33 16.10 -7.08 -0.47
C GLY A 33 16.08 -5.96 0.57
N ALA A 34 15.33 -4.87 0.35
CA ALA A 34 15.18 -3.77 1.31
C ALA A 34 13.87 -3.91 2.10
N LEU A 35 13.94 -4.65 3.21
CA LEU A 35 12.81 -4.90 4.10
C LEU A 35 12.31 -3.60 4.75
N LEU A 36 11.03 -3.31 4.60
CA LEU A 36 10.31 -2.25 5.34
C LEU A 36 9.59 -2.81 6.56
N ALA A 37 8.92 -3.95 6.41
CA ALA A 37 8.15 -4.55 7.48
C ALA A 37 8.11 -6.08 7.38
N ASP A 38 8.37 -6.72 8.51
CA ASP A 38 8.06 -8.13 8.78
C ASP A 38 6.76 -8.21 9.58
N VAL A 39 5.72 -8.77 8.98
CA VAL A 39 4.37 -8.88 9.57
C VAL A 39 4.15 -10.19 10.32
N HIS A 40 5.18 -11.03 10.46
CA HIS A 40 5.04 -12.40 10.94
C HIS A 40 5.51 -12.66 12.37
N GLN A 41 5.99 -11.63 13.07
CA GLN A 41 6.53 -11.78 14.42
C GLN A 41 5.48 -12.21 15.46
N ASN A 42 4.20 -11.89 15.24
CA ASN A 42 3.12 -12.34 16.12
C ASN A 42 2.49 -13.65 15.63
N LYS A 43 2.88 -14.76 16.25
CA LYS A 43 2.38 -16.11 15.91
C LYS A 43 0.92 -16.36 16.28
N ASN A 44 0.31 -15.51 17.11
CA ASN A 44 -1.10 -15.64 17.49
C ASN A 44 -2.06 -15.13 16.40
N ILE A 45 -1.53 -14.50 15.34
CA ILE A 45 -2.31 -14.03 14.21
C ILE A 45 -2.24 -15.08 13.08
N PRO A 46 -3.38 -15.53 12.53
CA PRO A 46 -3.40 -16.43 11.38
C PRO A 46 -2.55 -15.91 10.21
N LEU A 47 -1.93 -16.82 9.44
CA LEU A 47 -1.07 -16.45 8.31
C LEU A 47 -1.80 -15.54 7.30
N GLU A 48 -3.06 -15.86 6.99
CA GLU A 48 -3.88 -15.07 6.07
C GLU A 48 -4.05 -13.63 6.53
N ALA A 49 -4.32 -13.41 7.82
CA ALA A 49 -4.45 -12.09 8.41
C ALA A 49 -3.12 -11.32 8.40
N ARG A 50 -1.99 -12.01 8.68
CA ARG A 50 -0.65 -11.42 8.56
C ARG A 50 -0.36 -10.99 7.12
N ASN A 51 -0.67 -11.84 6.15
CA ASN A 51 -0.47 -11.54 4.73
C ASN A 51 -1.40 -10.42 4.24
N ALA A 52 -2.63 -10.36 4.74
CA ALA A 52 -3.53 -9.23 4.47
C ALA A 52 -2.95 -7.91 4.99
N ASN A 53 -2.32 -7.90 6.17
CA ASN A 53 -1.63 -6.72 6.68
C ASN A 53 -0.47 -6.30 5.77
N ALA A 54 0.34 -7.24 5.25
CA ALA A 54 1.41 -6.92 4.30
C ALA A 54 0.87 -6.27 3.02
N ARG A 55 -0.23 -6.79 2.46
CA ARG A 55 -0.88 -6.20 1.27
C ARG A 55 -1.41 -4.80 1.54
N LEU A 56 -2.11 -4.60 2.66
CA LEU A 56 -2.61 -3.29 3.08
C LEU A 56 -1.46 -2.28 3.26
N MET A 57 -0.39 -2.68 3.92
CA MET A 57 0.80 -1.83 4.09
C MET A 57 1.43 -1.49 2.74
N ALA A 58 1.61 -2.48 1.85
CA ALA A 58 2.20 -2.26 0.53
C ALA A 58 1.36 -1.34 -0.38
N ALA A 59 0.06 -1.21 -0.13
CA ALA A 59 -0.84 -0.29 -0.81
C ALA A 59 -0.87 1.13 -0.21
N ALA A 60 -0.20 1.37 0.93
CA ALA A 60 -0.28 2.65 1.63
C ALA A 60 0.15 3.87 0.77
N PRO A 61 1.19 3.79 -0.08
CA PRO A 61 1.51 4.89 -0.99
C PRO A 61 0.37 5.21 -1.97
N GLU A 62 -0.23 4.19 -2.60
CA GLU A 62 -1.33 4.38 -3.54
C GLU A 62 -2.62 4.84 -2.84
N LEU A 63 -2.91 4.34 -1.64
CA LEU A 63 -4.03 4.79 -0.82
C LEU A 63 -3.89 6.28 -0.46
N LEU A 64 -2.67 6.73 -0.13
CA LEU A 64 -2.40 8.15 0.14
C LEU A 64 -2.64 9.01 -1.10
N GLU A 65 -2.15 8.58 -2.27
CA GLU A 65 -2.38 9.32 -3.52
C GLU A 65 -3.87 9.34 -3.91
N ALA A 66 -4.59 8.24 -3.72
CA ALA A 66 -6.03 8.19 -3.92
C ALA A 66 -6.79 9.14 -2.98
N CYS A 67 -6.44 9.19 -1.69
CA CYS A 67 -7.01 10.15 -0.74
C CYS A 67 -6.75 11.60 -1.15
N LYS A 68 -5.53 11.94 -1.59
CA LYS A 68 -5.19 13.28 -2.10
C LYS A 68 -6.02 13.61 -3.34
N ALA A 69 -6.18 12.65 -4.26
CA ALA A 69 -6.96 12.82 -5.48
C ALA A 69 -8.44 13.11 -5.15
N VAL A 70 -9.03 12.40 -4.18
CA VAL A 70 -10.39 12.67 -3.69
C VAL A 70 -10.54 14.09 -3.14
N LEU A 71 -9.59 14.54 -2.33
CA LEU A 71 -9.60 15.90 -1.80
C LEU A 71 -9.48 16.97 -2.89
N ALA A 72 -8.69 16.71 -3.93
CA ALA A 72 -8.47 17.65 -5.04
C ALA A 72 -9.72 17.86 -5.92
N VAL A 73 -10.61 16.87 -6.04
CA VAL A 73 -11.86 16.98 -6.84
C VAL A 73 -13.09 17.36 -6.03
N ASN A 74 -13.05 17.27 -4.70
CA ASN A 74 -14.10 17.79 -3.82
C ASN A 74 -14.44 19.29 -4.05
N PRO A 75 -13.50 20.21 -4.34
CA PRO A 75 -13.82 21.61 -4.64
C PRO A 75 -14.42 21.84 -6.03
N LEU A 76 -14.50 20.83 -6.90
CA LEU A 76 -14.90 21.04 -8.30
C LEU A 76 -16.43 20.95 -8.48
N PRO A 77 -17.04 21.88 -9.27
CA PRO A 77 -18.44 21.82 -9.64
C PRO A 77 -18.82 20.47 -10.25
N HIS A 78 -20.08 20.07 -10.10
CA HIS A 78 -20.59 18.81 -10.63
C HIS A 78 -20.40 18.72 -12.16
N GLY A 79 -19.53 17.80 -12.63
CA GLY A 79 -19.11 17.70 -14.04
C GLY A 79 -18.28 16.45 -14.40
N MET A 80 -18.63 15.31 -13.79
CA MET A 80 -18.42 13.88 -14.13
C MET A 80 -17.13 13.25 -14.74
N HIS A 81 -16.18 13.95 -15.37
CA HIS A 81 -15.00 13.25 -15.92
C HIS A 81 -13.85 13.09 -14.92
N GLU A 82 -13.50 14.15 -14.20
CA GLU A 82 -12.39 14.11 -13.23
C GLU A 82 -12.72 13.22 -12.02
N ARG A 83 -13.97 13.23 -11.57
CA ARG A 83 -14.45 12.34 -10.50
C ARG A 83 -14.28 10.87 -10.87
N ARG A 84 -14.50 10.49 -12.13
CA ARG A 84 -14.37 9.10 -12.58
C ARG A 84 -12.92 8.61 -12.51
N GLY A 85 -11.96 9.44 -12.94
CA GLY A 85 -10.53 9.11 -12.84
C GLY A 85 -10.07 8.97 -11.38
N VAL A 86 -10.53 9.86 -10.50
CA VAL A 86 -10.23 9.79 -9.07
C VAL A 86 -10.81 8.53 -8.43
N MET A 87 -12.07 8.19 -8.73
CA MET A 87 -12.67 6.97 -8.20
C MET A 87 -11.93 5.71 -8.68
N ALA A 88 -11.45 5.70 -9.94
CA ALA A 88 -10.63 4.60 -10.43
C ALA A 88 -9.30 4.46 -9.65
N MET A 89 -8.66 5.57 -9.26
CA MET A 89 -7.46 5.53 -8.40
C MET A 89 -7.76 4.94 -7.02
N VAL A 90 -8.91 5.30 -6.42
CA VAL A 90 -9.37 4.75 -5.13
C VAL A 90 -9.63 3.25 -5.26
N GLU A 91 -10.36 2.84 -6.30
CA GLU A 91 -10.69 1.43 -6.56
C GLU A 91 -9.42 0.58 -6.75
N ALA A 92 -8.46 1.07 -7.54
CA ALA A 92 -7.18 0.39 -7.75
C ALA A 92 -6.36 0.26 -6.45
N ALA A 93 -6.29 1.32 -5.64
CA ALA A 93 -5.58 1.27 -4.37
C ALA A 93 -6.22 0.29 -3.38
N VAL A 94 -7.55 0.19 -3.37
CA VAL A 94 -8.31 -0.77 -2.56
C VAL A 94 -8.11 -2.20 -3.07
N ALA A 95 -8.16 -2.44 -4.39
CA ALA A 95 -7.90 -3.74 -4.98
C ALA A 95 -6.51 -4.27 -4.56
N LYS A 96 -5.50 -3.40 -4.61
CA LYS A 96 -4.13 -3.73 -4.17
C LYS A 96 -4.05 -4.10 -2.71
N ALA A 97 -4.70 -3.33 -1.85
CA ALA A 97 -4.74 -3.59 -0.42
C ALA A 97 -5.41 -4.94 -0.10
N LEU A 98 -6.43 -5.33 -0.88
CA LEU A 98 -7.16 -6.59 -0.70
C LEU A 98 -6.49 -7.78 -1.41
N GLY A 99 -5.55 -7.53 -2.33
CA GLY A 99 -4.89 -8.57 -3.12
C GLY A 99 -5.71 -9.06 -4.30
N ASN A 100 -6.56 -8.17 -4.85
CA ASN A 100 -7.46 -8.45 -5.98
C ASN A 100 -6.93 -7.87 -7.31
N ASP A 101 -5.63 -7.59 -7.39
CA ASP A 101 -4.94 -6.99 -8.55
C ASP A 101 -4.73 -7.96 -9.70
#